data_AF-A0A087L1Y9-F1
#
_entry.id   AF-A0A087L1Y9-F1
#
_cell.length_a   1.000
_cell.length_b   1.000
_cell.length_c   1.000
_cell.angle_alpha   90.00
_cell.angle_beta   90.00
_cell.angle_gamma   90.00
#
_symmetry.space_group_name_H-M   'P 1'
#
loop_
_entity.id
_entity.type
_entity.pdbx_description
1 polymer ?
#
loop_
_entity_poly.entity_id
_entity_poly.type
_entity_poly.pdbx_seq_one_letter_code
_entity_poly.pdbx_strand_id
1 'polypeptide(L)'
;MEITALTVSHHATQDYGPLRCVGRFNHAINFLSQSERLLTLHREGRGISPMGWEIASGDFDKIFDRLLGEEPGQLSPAGIELADICIHRQDNRLDLRLNLRDEIPLSPLATLLADEPIHTGLFGRLALLVRQPLCTEIHEMQQQFVAWLQGQAVDWSSVLGKGPGLTPSNDDTVLGMLLSAHLDSRVDIARLPAFFAASQPLGELTTLVSAHYLQFAEKGIFSTHLQRLARALLWHDELPAAIGELLETGYFSGADTLLGVWLGVAAINSQS
;
A
#
# COMPACT_ATOMS: atom_id res chain seq x y z
N MET A 1 9.00 0.94 -30.28
CA MET A 1 8.97 2.19 -29.50
C MET A 1 9.82 1.95 -28.27
N GLU A 2 10.88 2.73 -28.11
CA GLU A 2 11.80 2.57 -26.98
C GLU A 2 11.41 3.54 -25.86
N ILE A 3 11.10 3.02 -24.69
CA ILE A 3 10.81 3.77 -23.47
C ILE A 3 11.89 3.41 -22.45
N THR A 4 12.30 4.37 -21.63
CA THR A 4 13.16 4.09 -20.48
C THR A 4 12.36 4.34 -19.20
N ALA A 5 12.36 3.37 -18.28
CA ALA A 5 11.75 3.57 -16.97
C ALA A 5 12.47 4.70 -16.23
N LEU A 6 11.71 5.62 -15.63
CA LEU A 6 12.26 6.72 -14.82
C LEU A 6 12.80 6.21 -13.48
N THR A 7 12.04 5.30 -12.86
CA THR A 7 12.37 4.68 -11.58
C THR A 7 11.95 3.22 -11.60
N VAL A 8 12.75 2.32 -11.03
CA VAL A 8 12.39 0.91 -10.87
C VAL A 8 12.51 0.53 -9.40
N SER A 9 11.46 -0.07 -8.82
CA SER A 9 11.55 -0.58 -7.45
C SER A 9 12.60 -1.69 -7.34
N HIS A 10 13.39 -1.64 -6.27
CA HIS A 10 14.29 -2.73 -5.89
C HIS A 10 13.52 -4.04 -5.61
N HIS A 11 12.24 -3.94 -5.28
CA HIS A 11 11.37 -5.05 -4.91
C HIS A 11 10.48 -5.54 -6.06
N ALA A 12 10.56 -4.92 -7.24
CA ALA A 12 9.82 -5.35 -8.42
C ALA A 12 10.20 -6.79 -8.81
N THR A 13 9.22 -7.55 -9.29
CA THR A 13 9.40 -8.97 -9.62
C THR A 13 10.52 -9.20 -10.64
N GLN A 14 11.26 -10.29 -10.45
CA GLN A 14 12.24 -10.82 -11.40
C GLN A 14 11.78 -12.18 -11.96
N ASP A 15 10.47 -12.46 -11.86
CA ASP A 15 9.86 -13.63 -12.48
C ASP A 15 9.77 -13.41 -14.00
N TYR A 16 10.93 -13.56 -14.65
CA TYR A 16 11.10 -13.37 -16.09
C TYR A 16 10.28 -14.40 -16.86
N GLY A 17 9.66 -13.97 -17.94
CA GLY A 17 8.70 -14.80 -18.64
C GLY A 17 7.55 -13.98 -19.23
N PRO A 18 6.51 -14.67 -19.71
CA PRO A 18 5.30 -14.02 -20.20
C PRO A 18 4.67 -13.12 -19.13
N LEU A 19 4.22 -11.95 -19.57
CA LEU A 19 3.42 -11.02 -18.78
C LEU A 19 2.03 -10.90 -19.40
N ARG A 20 1.02 -10.92 -18.53
CA ARG A 20 -0.38 -10.70 -18.91
C ARG A 20 -0.88 -9.42 -18.26
N CYS A 21 -1.39 -8.49 -19.05
CA CYS A 21 -2.08 -7.31 -18.52
C CYS A 21 -3.38 -7.75 -17.82
N VAL A 22 -3.57 -7.36 -16.56
CA VAL A 22 -4.72 -7.75 -15.73
C VAL A 22 -5.56 -6.57 -15.26
N GLY A 23 -5.09 -5.34 -15.43
CA GLY A 23 -5.85 -4.17 -15.07
C GLY A 23 -5.20 -2.89 -15.59
N ARG A 24 -6.04 -1.98 -16.05
CA ARG A 24 -5.64 -0.66 -16.54
C ARG A 24 -6.42 0.40 -15.77
N PHE A 25 -5.68 1.30 -15.14
CA PHE A 25 -6.20 2.42 -14.35
C PHE A 25 -5.53 3.71 -14.84
N ASN A 26 -6.13 4.86 -14.53
CA ASN A 26 -5.65 6.15 -15.01
C ASN A 26 -4.17 6.44 -14.70
N HIS A 27 -3.64 5.82 -13.64
CA HIS A 27 -2.28 6.05 -13.14
C HIS A 27 -1.45 4.77 -12.97
N ALA A 28 -2.03 3.59 -13.24
CA ALA A 28 -1.36 2.32 -13.06
C ALA A 28 -1.81 1.28 -14.09
N ILE A 29 -0.88 0.47 -14.59
CA ILE A 29 -1.17 -0.70 -15.42
C ILE A 29 -0.56 -1.92 -14.73
N ASN A 30 -1.40 -2.89 -14.39
CA ASN A 30 -1.00 -4.09 -13.68
C ASN A 30 -0.79 -5.25 -14.64
N PHE A 31 0.34 -5.93 -14.47
CA PHE A 31 0.71 -7.14 -15.18
C PHE A 31 0.95 -8.27 -14.19
N LEU A 32 0.65 -9.49 -14.60
CA LEU A 32 1.03 -10.70 -13.88
C LEU A 32 2.05 -11.50 -14.69
N SER A 33 3.07 -11.98 -14.01
CA SER A 33 3.93 -13.04 -14.53
C SER A 33 3.23 -14.40 -14.50
N GLN A 34 3.88 -15.41 -15.08
CA GLN A 34 3.40 -16.79 -15.07
C GLN A 34 3.24 -17.37 -13.65
N SER A 35 4.09 -16.96 -12.68
CA SER A 35 3.98 -17.37 -11.27
C SER A 35 3.10 -16.44 -10.43
N GLU A 36 2.17 -15.72 -11.08
CA GLU A 36 1.23 -14.78 -10.46
C GLU A 36 1.89 -13.66 -9.63
N ARG A 37 3.10 -13.25 -10.02
CA ARG A 37 3.76 -12.09 -9.41
C ARG A 37 3.28 -10.81 -10.08
N LEU A 38 2.87 -9.85 -9.26
CA LEU A 38 2.43 -8.55 -9.74
C LEU A 38 3.63 -7.68 -10.15
N LEU A 39 3.48 -7.03 -11.31
CA LEU A 39 4.31 -5.95 -11.80
C LEU A 39 3.40 -4.78 -12.17
N THR A 40 3.71 -3.57 -11.73
CA THR A 40 2.89 -2.39 -12.02
C THR A 40 3.69 -1.34 -12.75
N LEU A 41 3.20 -0.87 -13.90
CA LEU A 41 3.67 0.36 -14.52
C LEU A 41 2.91 1.53 -13.88
N HIS A 42 3.62 2.48 -13.31
CA HIS A 42 3.08 3.69 -12.70
C HIS A 42 3.34 4.89 -13.60
N ARG A 43 2.37 5.80 -13.63
CA ARG A 43 2.50 7.10 -14.28
C ARG A 43 3.42 8.00 -13.44
N GLU A 44 4.35 8.68 -14.11
CA GLU A 44 5.20 9.73 -13.53
C GLU A 44 4.46 10.67 -12.58
N GLY A 45 5.06 10.89 -11.40
CA GLY A 45 4.53 11.83 -10.40
C GLY A 45 3.37 11.26 -9.57
N ARG A 46 2.95 10.01 -9.82
CA ARG A 46 1.92 9.30 -9.04
C ARG A 46 2.50 8.27 -8.08
N GLY A 47 3.82 8.30 -7.91
CA GLY A 47 4.54 7.42 -7.00
C GLY A 47 4.72 6.01 -7.54
N ILE A 48 5.41 5.20 -6.75
CA ILE A 48 5.79 3.85 -7.16
C ILE A 48 5.53 2.87 -6.01
N SER A 49 4.92 1.74 -6.35
CA SER A 49 4.67 0.63 -5.43
C SER A 49 5.89 -0.30 -5.33
N PRO A 50 5.95 -1.20 -4.33
CA PRO A 50 7.01 -2.22 -4.25
C PRO A 50 7.15 -3.07 -5.52
N MET A 51 6.05 -3.29 -6.23
CA MET A 51 5.96 -4.04 -7.49
C MET A 51 6.25 -3.17 -8.73
N GLY A 52 6.60 -1.90 -8.53
CA GLY A 52 6.43 -0.85 -9.52
C GLY A 52 7.64 -0.53 -10.39
N TRP A 53 7.36 -0.10 -11.62
CA TRP A 53 8.23 0.69 -12.48
C TRP A 53 7.49 2.00 -12.81
N GLU A 54 8.16 3.14 -12.74
CA GLU A 54 7.60 4.43 -13.12
C GLU A 54 8.06 4.80 -14.54
N ILE A 55 7.14 5.31 -15.36
CA ILE A 55 7.41 5.76 -16.73
C ILE A 55 6.84 7.16 -16.95
N ALA A 56 7.44 7.91 -17.87
CA ALA A 56 7.02 9.27 -18.21
C ALA A 56 5.54 9.32 -18.59
N SER A 57 4.83 10.38 -18.18
CA SER A 57 3.37 10.46 -18.37
C SER A 57 2.94 10.28 -19.84
N GLY A 58 3.67 10.89 -20.77
CA GLY A 58 3.37 10.77 -22.20
C GLY A 58 3.64 9.36 -22.77
N ASP A 59 4.55 8.60 -22.18
CA ASP A 59 4.81 7.21 -22.57
C ASP A 59 3.79 6.26 -21.96
N PHE A 60 3.36 6.54 -20.72
CA PHE A 60 2.25 5.86 -20.08
C PHE A 60 0.97 5.97 -20.92
N ASP A 61 0.61 7.17 -21.40
CA ASP A 61 -0.58 7.39 -22.23
C ASP A 61 -0.54 6.55 -23.51
N LYS A 62 0.61 6.52 -24.19
CA LYS A 62 0.79 5.69 -25.39
C LYS A 62 0.61 4.21 -25.10
N ILE A 63 1.16 3.70 -24.00
CA ILE A 63 0.99 2.30 -23.60
C ILE A 63 -0.48 2.03 -23.24
N PHE A 64 -1.11 2.92 -22.48
CA PHE A 64 -2.50 2.81 -22.06
C PHE A 64 -3.45 2.74 -23.26
N ASP A 65 -3.26 3.60 -24.27
CA ASP A 65 -4.12 3.61 -25.47
C ASP A 65 -3.89 2.39 -26.37
N ARG A 66 -2.66 1.87 -26.44
CA ARG A 66 -2.28 0.74 -27.31
C ARG A 66 -2.62 -0.63 -26.75
N LEU A 67 -2.65 -0.81 -25.43
CA LEU A 67 -2.96 -2.09 -24.79
C LEU A 67 -4.45 -2.47 -24.93
N LEU A 68 -4.88 -2.82 -26.14
CA LEU A 68 -6.26 -3.21 -26.46
C LEU A 68 -6.45 -4.73 -26.30
N GLY A 69 -6.33 -5.25 -25.07
CA GLY A 69 -6.65 -6.65 -24.75
C GLY A 69 -5.47 -7.46 -24.21
N GLU A 70 -5.48 -8.78 -24.44
CA GLU A 70 -4.48 -9.76 -23.98
C GLU A 70 -3.22 -9.77 -24.86
N GLU A 71 -2.72 -8.60 -25.25
CA GLU A 71 -1.44 -8.47 -25.95
C GLU A 71 -0.34 -9.15 -25.09
N PRO A 72 0.38 -10.15 -25.63
CA PRO A 72 1.36 -10.89 -24.87
C PRO A 72 2.53 -9.96 -24.54
N GLY A 73 2.74 -9.74 -23.25
CA GLY A 73 3.94 -9.07 -22.74
C GLY A 73 5.03 -10.08 -22.42
N GLN A 74 6.26 -9.61 -22.30
CA GLN A 74 7.40 -10.41 -21.85
C GLN A 74 8.23 -9.57 -20.87
N LEU A 75 8.57 -10.13 -19.71
CA LEU A 75 9.54 -9.59 -18.79
C LEU A 75 10.89 -10.28 -19.02
N SER A 76 11.94 -9.49 -19.17
CA SER A 76 13.32 -9.97 -19.28
C SER A 76 14.25 -9.16 -18.36
N PRO A 77 15.52 -9.56 -18.21
CA PRO A 77 16.50 -8.76 -17.48
C PRO A 77 16.69 -7.35 -18.09
N ALA A 78 16.52 -7.21 -19.41
CA ALA A 78 16.70 -5.94 -20.11
C ALA A 78 15.51 -4.98 -19.93
N GLY A 79 14.29 -5.52 -19.78
CA GLY A 79 13.11 -4.69 -19.86
C GLY A 79 11.78 -5.43 -19.86
N ILE A 80 10.75 -4.69 -20.22
CA ILE A 80 9.42 -5.21 -20.54
C ILE A 80 9.19 -5.00 -22.03
N GLU A 81 8.83 -6.07 -22.73
CA GLU A 81 8.45 -6.03 -24.14
C GLU A 81 6.92 -6.19 -24.22
N LEU A 82 6.25 -5.25 -24.86
CA LEU A 82 4.80 -5.23 -25.11
C LEU A 82 4.58 -4.99 -26.61
N ALA A 83 4.39 -6.06 -27.39
CA ALA A 83 4.24 -5.98 -28.84
C ALA A 83 5.39 -5.19 -29.52
N ASP A 84 5.11 -3.98 -30.03
CA ASP A 84 6.11 -3.10 -30.66
C ASP A 84 6.81 -2.15 -29.68
N ILE A 85 6.57 -2.27 -28.38
CA ILE A 85 7.07 -1.38 -27.32
C ILE A 85 8.10 -2.12 -26.45
N CYS A 86 9.26 -1.50 -26.27
CA CYS A 86 10.31 -1.97 -25.38
C CYS A 86 10.52 -0.93 -24.27
N ILE A 87 10.27 -1.34 -23.01
CA ILE A 87 10.50 -0.52 -21.83
C ILE A 87 11.79 -1.01 -21.18
N HIS A 88 12.86 -0.24 -21.32
CA HIS A 88 14.17 -0.56 -20.76
C HIS A 88 14.22 -0.25 -19.26
N ARG A 89 14.82 -1.18 -18.52
CA ARG A 89 15.13 -1.00 -17.10
C ARG A 89 16.30 -0.03 -16.94
N GLN A 90 16.23 0.86 -15.94
CA GLN A 90 17.41 1.60 -15.49
C GLN A 90 18.15 0.86 -14.36
N ASP A 91 19.46 1.06 -14.29
CA ASP A 91 20.31 0.46 -13.25
C ASP A 91 20.04 1.06 -11.86
N ASN A 92 19.61 2.33 -11.79
CA ASN A 92 19.29 2.98 -10.54
C ASN A 92 17.93 2.52 -10.03
N ARG A 93 17.92 1.73 -8.95
CA ARG A 93 16.72 1.15 -8.36
C ARG A 93 16.41 1.84 -7.03
N LEU A 94 15.13 2.11 -6.78
CA LEU A 94 14.67 2.69 -5.53
C LEU A 94 14.35 1.59 -4.51
N ASP A 95 15.02 1.61 -3.37
CA ASP A 95 14.64 0.77 -2.23
C ASP A 95 13.48 1.41 -1.48
N LEU A 96 12.38 0.67 -1.38
CA LEU A 96 11.14 1.09 -0.75
C LEU A 96 10.97 0.54 0.68
N ARG A 97 12.04 0.04 1.30
CA ARG A 97 12.06 -0.29 2.73
C ARG A 97 12.00 0.99 3.57
N LEU A 98 11.06 1.03 4.51
CA LEU A 98 10.96 2.11 5.49
C LEU A 98 12.18 2.08 6.42
N ASN A 99 12.96 3.15 6.39
CA ASN A 99 14.19 3.30 7.19
C ASN A 99 14.06 4.45 8.22
N LEU A 100 12.82 4.81 8.57
CA LEU A 100 12.48 5.87 9.50
C LEU A 100 11.76 5.26 10.69
N ARG A 101 12.14 5.65 11.90
CA ARG A 101 11.50 5.20 13.13
C ARG A 101 11.51 6.29 14.18
N ASP A 102 10.34 6.67 14.67
CA ASP A 102 10.17 7.60 15.79
C ASP A 102 8.74 7.48 16.34
N GLU A 103 8.47 8.04 17.51
CA GLU A 103 7.13 8.05 18.09
C GLU A 103 6.17 8.91 17.26
N ILE A 104 5.00 8.36 16.93
CA ILE A 104 3.95 9.10 16.24
C ILE A 104 3.03 9.74 17.29
N PRO A 105 2.93 11.08 17.38
CA PRO A 105 2.08 11.71 18.38
C PRO A 105 0.60 11.60 17.96
N LEU A 106 -0.20 10.98 18.82
CA LEU A 106 -1.62 10.70 18.55
C LEU A 106 -2.46 11.97 18.44
N SER A 107 -2.24 12.96 19.30
CA SER A 107 -3.11 14.15 19.35
C SER A 107 -3.07 14.99 18.07
N PRO A 108 -1.90 15.36 17.51
CA PRO A 108 -1.84 16.09 16.23
C PRO A 108 -2.50 15.32 15.09
N LEU A 109 -2.26 14.01 15.00
CA LEU A 109 -2.89 13.15 13.99
C LEU A 109 -4.42 13.14 14.14
N ALA A 110 -4.92 12.90 15.35
CA ALA A 110 -6.35 12.86 15.63
C ALA A 110 -7.03 14.20 15.33
N THR A 111 -6.41 15.32 15.69
CA THR A 111 -6.93 16.67 15.37
C THR A 111 -7.05 16.87 13.87
N LEU A 112 -6.00 16.55 13.11
CA LEU A 112 -5.99 16.73 11.65
C LEU A 112 -7.06 15.87 10.97
N LEU A 113 -7.14 14.57 11.30
CA LEU A 113 -8.14 13.67 10.71
C LEU A 113 -9.58 14.04 11.10
N ALA A 114 -9.78 14.72 12.23
CA ALA A 114 -11.08 15.15 12.69
C ALA A 114 -11.66 16.33 11.88
N ASP A 115 -10.81 17.03 11.11
CA ASP A 115 -11.20 18.15 10.27
C ASP A 115 -11.33 17.77 8.78
N GLU A 116 -10.91 16.56 8.41
CA GLU A 116 -11.01 16.04 7.05
C GLU A 116 -12.41 15.47 6.72
N PRO A 117 -13.13 16.00 5.71
CA PRO A 117 -14.49 15.57 5.37
C PRO A 117 -14.53 14.29 4.49
N ILE A 118 -13.59 13.38 4.70
CA ILE A 118 -13.40 12.17 3.88
C ILE A 118 -14.20 10.97 4.41
N HIS A 119 -14.55 10.06 3.50
CA HIS A 119 -15.27 8.83 3.81
C HIS A 119 -14.37 7.62 3.58
N THR A 120 -14.38 6.70 4.55
CA THR A 120 -13.84 5.35 4.43
C THR A 120 -14.82 4.50 3.62
N GLY A 121 -14.33 3.43 3.00
CA GLY A 121 -15.18 2.62 2.12
C GLY A 121 -16.26 1.81 2.86
N LEU A 122 -16.04 1.49 4.13
CA LEU A 122 -16.98 0.69 4.95
C LEU A 122 -17.57 1.42 6.16
N PHE A 123 -16.86 2.39 6.74
CA PHE A 123 -17.18 2.88 8.08
C PHE A 123 -17.66 4.34 8.11
N GLY A 124 -17.87 4.95 6.94
CA GLY A 124 -18.39 6.31 6.81
C GLY A 124 -17.32 7.37 7.05
N ARG A 125 -17.68 8.49 7.68
CA ARG A 125 -16.79 9.66 7.78
C ARG A 125 -15.64 9.43 8.75
N LEU A 126 -14.40 9.60 8.29
CA LEU A 126 -13.22 9.43 9.14
C LEU A 126 -13.25 10.37 10.34
N ALA A 127 -13.65 11.63 10.13
CA ALA A 127 -13.78 12.62 11.20
C ALA A 127 -14.75 12.20 12.34
N LEU A 128 -15.75 11.36 12.06
CA LEU A 128 -16.64 10.83 13.10
C LEU A 128 -15.99 9.67 13.84
N LEU A 129 -15.29 8.78 13.13
CA LEU A 129 -14.62 7.63 13.70
C LEU A 129 -13.54 8.02 14.72
N VAL A 130 -12.83 9.13 14.48
CA VAL A 130 -11.79 9.62 15.41
C VAL A 130 -12.37 10.37 16.63
N ARG A 131 -13.64 10.79 16.59
CA ARG A 131 -14.30 11.56 17.66
C ARG A 131 -15.30 10.74 18.49
N GLN A 132 -15.77 9.62 17.96
CA GLN A 132 -16.84 8.83 18.56
C GLN A 132 -16.31 7.44 19.00
N PRO A 133 -17.03 6.75 19.89
CA PRO A 133 -16.74 5.36 20.18
C PRO A 133 -16.73 4.52 18.89
N LEU A 134 -15.73 3.64 18.77
CA LEU A 134 -15.60 2.73 17.63
C LEU A 134 -16.82 1.81 17.53
N CYS A 135 -17.26 1.54 16.31
CA CYS A 135 -18.21 0.45 16.09
C CYS A 135 -17.54 -0.90 16.38
N THR A 136 -18.35 -1.94 16.58
CA THR A 136 -17.87 -3.27 16.97
C THR A 136 -16.77 -3.81 16.06
N GLU A 137 -16.93 -3.72 14.74
CA GLU A 137 -15.94 -4.26 13.79
C GLU A 137 -14.58 -3.54 13.85
N ILE A 138 -14.58 -2.21 13.92
CA ILE A 138 -13.33 -1.45 14.06
C ILE A 138 -12.68 -1.72 15.43
N HIS A 139 -13.49 -1.81 16.48
CA HIS A 139 -12.99 -2.12 17.81
C HIS A 139 -12.34 -3.52 17.85
N GLU A 140 -12.99 -4.53 17.29
CA GLU A 140 -12.46 -5.89 17.18
C GLU A 140 -11.13 -5.92 16.40
N MET A 141 -11.06 -5.21 15.27
CA MET A 141 -9.83 -5.07 14.49
C MET A 141 -8.71 -4.41 15.30
N GLN A 142 -9.01 -3.37 16.07
CA GLN A 142 -8.03 -2.73 16.95
C GLN A 142 -7.58 -3.67 18.07
N GLN A 143 -8.48 -4.45 18.68
CA GLN A 143 -8.11 -5.43 19.70
C GLN A 143 -7.25 -6.55 19.14
N GLN A 144 -7.51 -7.02 17.92
CA GLN A 144 -6.63 -7.95 17.20
C GLN A 144 -5.24 -7.36 17.01
N PHE A 145 -5.13 -6.09 16.63
CA PHE A 145 -3.84 -5.41 16.50
C PHE A 145 -3.11 -5.28 17.86
N VAL A 146 -3.82 -4.94 18.93
CA VAL A 146 -3.27 -4.90 20.30
C VAL A 146 -2.75 -6.27 20.72
N ALA A 147 -3.50 -7.34 20.48
CA ALA A 147 -3.07 -8.71 20.76
C ALA A 147 -1.78 -9.07 20.03
N TRP A 148 -1.68 -8.70 18.74
CA TRP A 148 -0.46 -8.91 17.96
C TRP A 148 0.73 -8.12 18.51
N LEU A 149 0.55 -6.85 18.88
CA LEU A 149 1.57 -6.02 19.52
C LEU A 149 2.06 -6.61 20.86
N GLN A 150 1.22 -7.40 21.54
CA GLN A 150 1.57 -8.14 22.76
C GLN A 150 2.27 -9.48 22.48
N GLY A 151 2.59 -9.79 21.22
CA GLY A 151 3.28 -10.99 20.80
C GLY A 151 2.37 -12.20 20.55
N GLN A 152 1.05 -12.01 20.48
CA GLN A 152 0.12 -13.10 20.16
C GLN A 152 0.06 -13.33 18.65
N ALA A 153 -0.11 -14.59 18.24
CA ALA A 153 -0.46 -14.93 16.88
C ALA A 153 -1.95 -14.64 16.65
N VAL A 154 -2.26 -13.84 15.64
CA VAL A 154 -3.61 -13.34 15.36
C VAL A 154 -4.05 -13.80 13.98
N ASP A 155 -5.27 -14.34 13.89
CA ASP A 155 -5.88 -14.72 12.63
C ASP A 155 -6.67 -13.52 12.05
N TRP A 156 -6.23 -13.03 10.90
CA TRP A 156 -6.83 -11.90 10.18
C TRP A 156 -7.83 -12.34 9.10
N SER A 157 -8.10 -13.65 8.98
CA SER A 157 -8.95 -14.21 7.92
C SER A 157 -10.37 -13.64 7.90
N SER A 158 -10.91 -13.25 9.06
CA SER A 158 -12.24 -12.63 9.16
C SER A 158 -12.24 -11.12 8.88
N VAL A 159 -11.07 -10.50 8.77
CA VAL A 159 -10.91 -9.05 8.56
C VAL A 159 -10.67 -8.72 7.09
N LEU A 160 -9.77 -9.45 6.46
CA LEU A 160 -9.28 -9.18 5.11
C LEU A 160 -10.34 -9.46 4.03
N GLY A 161 -10.19 -8.80 2.88
CA GLY A 161 -11.06 -8.97 1.71
C GLY A 161 -12.38 -8.20 1.77
N LYS A 162 -12.63 -7.44 2.84
CA LYS A 162 -13.87 -6.69 3.03
C LYS A 162 -13.77 -5.28 2.46
N GLY A 163 -14.74 -4.94 1.61
CA GLY A 163 -14.84 -3.64 0.94
C GLY A 163 -14.71 -3.76 -0.58
N PRO A 164 -15.11 -2.72 -1.34
CA PRO A 164 -15.08 -2.76 -2.80
C PRO A 164 -13.68 -2.50 -3.36
N GLY A 165 -13.45 -2.95 -4.59
CA GLY A 165 -12.28 -2.57 -5.39
C GLY A 165 -11.11 -3.55 -5.34
N LEU A 166 -9.97 -3.13 -5.90
CA LEU A 166 -8.75 -3.94 -5.92
C LEU A 166 -7.99 -3.91 -4.59
N THR A 167 -8.20 -2.91 -3.76
CA THR A 167 -7.68 -2.81 -2.41
C THR A 167 -8.88 -2.68 -1.49
N PRO A 168 -9.41 -3.79 -0.95
CA PRO A 168 -10.58 -3.73 -0.07
C PRO A 168 -10.30 -2.85 1.16
N SER A 169 -11.31 -2.13 1.63
CA SER A 169 -11.17 -1.13 2.70
C SER A 169 -10.51 -1.65 3.97
N ASN A 170 -10.84 -2.86 4.41
CA ASN A 170 -10.20 -3.43 5.61
C ASN A 170 -8.72 -3.74 5.38
N ASP A 171 -8.33 -4.08 4.15
CA ASP A 171 -6.94 -4.35 3.83
C ASP A 171 -6.11 -3.07 3.84
N ASP A 172 -6.65 -1.97 3.31
CA ASP A 172 -6.03 -0.64 3.39
C ASP A 172 -5.94 -0.17 4.85
N THR A 173 -6.95 -0.49 5.67
CA THR A 173 -6.90 -0.25 7.13
C THR A 173 -5.78 -1.06 7.79
N VAL A 174 -5.64 -2.35 7.48
CA VAL A 174 -4.55 -3.20 7.99
C VAL A 174 -3.18 -2.71 7.48
N LEU A 175 -3.10 -2.24 6.24
CA LEU A 175 -1.90 -1.64 5.65
C LEU A 175 -1.45 -0.41 6.46
N GLY A 176 -2.39 0.46 6.83
CA GLY A 176 -2.12 1.62 7.70
C GLY A 176 -1.68 1.23 9.12
N MET A 177 -2.28 0.19 9.70
CA MET A 177 -1.86 -0.35 11.00
C MET A 177 -0.42 -0.88 10.94
N LEU A 178 -0.07 -1.68 9.92
CA LEU A 178 1.29 -2.16 9.69
C LEU A 178 2.28 -1.01 9.51
N LEU A 179 1.92 0.04 8.76
CA LEU A 179 2.75 1.23 8.62
C LEU A 179 3.05 1.88 9.97
N SER A 180 2.03 2.06 10.82
CA SER A 180 2.22 2.64 12.15
C SER A 180 3.14 1.80 13.03
N ALA A 181 3.04 0.48 12.97
CA ALA A 181 3.88 -0.44 13.74
C ALA A 181 5.34 -0.41 13.30
N HIS A 182 5.60 -0.37 11.99
CA HIS A 182 6.96 -0.28 11.44
C HIS A 182 7.60 1.08 11.71
N LEU A 183 6.80 2.14 11.77
CA LEU A 183 7.25 3.51 11.98
C LEU A 183 7.49 3.84 13.46
N ASP A 184 6.67 3.32 14.39
CA ASP A 184 6.79 3.67 15.80
C ASP A 184 8.00 3.00 16.48
N SER A 185 8.85 3.81 17.11
CA SER A 185 10.08 3.32 17.77
C SER A 185 9.82 2.48 19.02
N ARG A 186 8.61 2.55 19.60
CA ARG A 186 8.23 1.76 20.79
C ARG A 186 7.90 0.30 20.44
N VAL A 187 7.63 -0.01 19.18
CA VAL A 187 7.25 -1.35 18.73
C VAL A 187 8.47 -2.12 18.26
N ASP A 188 8.88 -3.18 18.96
CA ASP A 188 9.96 -4.06 18.48
C ASP A 188 9.43 -5.12 17.50
N ILE A 189 9.18 -4.71 16.26
CA ILE A 189 8.63 -5.55 15.18
C ILE A 189 9.40 -6.86 15.01
N ALA A 190 10.73 -6.84 15.20
CA ALA A 190 11.57 -8.02 15.02
C ALA A 190 11.29 -9.13 16.05
N ARG A 191 10.64 -8.78 17.18
CA ARG A 191 10.27 -9.73 18.24
C ARG A 191 8.81 -10.20 18.14
N LEU A 192 8.01 -9.59 17.28
CA LEU A 192 6.61 -9.97 17.09
C LEU A 192 6.52 -11.17 16.14
N PRO A 193 5.48 -12.01 16.27
CA PRO A 193 5.20 -13.03 15.27
C PRO A 193 4.93 -12.36 13.92
N ALA A 194 5.22 -13.06 12.82
CA ALA A 194 4.84 -12.57 11.49
C ALA A 194 3.34 -12.29 11.46
N PHE A 195 2.96 -11.13 10.92
CA PHE A 195 1.64 -10.53 11.10
C PHE A 195 0.51 -11.43 10.59
N PHE A 196 0.76 -12.15 9.49
CA PHE A 196 -0.21 -13.05 8.88
C PHE A 196 0.06 -14.54 9.17
N ALA A 197 0.92 -14.88 10.13
CA ALA A 197 1.35 -16.27 10.38
C ALA A 197 0.21 -17.22 10.75
N ALA A 198 -0.85 -16.72 11.39
CA ALA A 198 -2.00 -17.52 11.83
C ALA A 198 -3.19 -17.47 10.84
N SER A 199 -3.08 -16.64 9.79
CA SER A 199 -4.15 -16.45 8.81
C SER A 199 -4.12 -17.52 7.70
N GLN A 200 -5.24 -17.67 7.01
CA GLN A 200 -5.25 -18.36 5.71
C GLN A 200 -4.34 -17.63 4.70
N PRO A 201 -3.91 -18.29 3.62
CA PRO A 201 -3.10 -17.65 2.59
C PRO A 201 -3.76 -16.38 2.06
N LEU A 202 -3.00 -15.27 2.01
CA LEU A 202 -3.55 -13.96 1.61
C LEU A 202 -4.25 -13.96 0.24
N GLY A 203 -3.80 -14.81 -0.70
CA GLY A 203 -4.44 -14.96 -2.02
C GLY A 203 -5.83 -15.60 -1.99
N GLU A 204 -6.21 -16.25 -0.89
CA GLU A 204 -7.56 -16.79 -0.65
C GLU A 204 -8.45 -15.80 0.10
N LEU A 205 -7.84 -14.84 0.81
CA LEU A 205 -8.53 -13.89 1.67
C LEU A 205 -8.87 -12.57 0.99
N THR A 206 -8.07 -12.15 0.02
CA THR A 206 -8.24 -10.86 -0.65
C THR A 206 -7.82 -10.91 -2.12
N THR A 207 -7.95 -9.77 -2.81
CA THR A 207 -7.51 -9.63 -4.19
C THR A 207 -6.00 -9.84 -4.29
N LEU A 208 -5.54 -10.27 -5.46
CA LEU A 208 -4.12 -10.45 -5.75
C LEU A 208 -3.31 -9.15 -5.57
N VAL A 209 -3.89 -8.00 -5.88
CA VAL A 209 -3.22 -6.69 -5.73
C VAL A 209 -3.00 -6.38 -4.25
N SER A 210 -4.06 -6.50 -3.44
CA SER A 210 -3.99 -6.23 -2.01
C SER A 210 -3.07 -7.20 -1.29
N ALA A 211 -3.14 -8.50 -1.62
CA ALA A 211 -2.26 -9.51 -1.07
C ALA A 211 -0.77 -9.17 -1.25
N HIS A 212 -0.37 -8.66 -2.43
CA HIS A 212 1.01 -8.22 -2.66
C HIS A 212 1.38 -7.01 -1.80
N TYR A 213 0.52 -5.99 -1.70
CA TYR A 213 0.78 -4.84 -0.83
C TYR A 213 0.96 -5.26 0.64
N LEU A 214 0.07 -6.11 1.15
CA LEU A 214 0.14 -6.62 2.53
C LEU A 214 1.41 -7.45 2.78
N GLN A 215 1.82 -8.30 1.84
CA GLN A 215 3.08 -9.06 1.93
C GLN A 215 4.33 -8.18 1.99
N PHE A 216 4.32 -7.03 1.30
CA PHE A 216 5.41 -6.06 1.37
C PHE A 216 5.35 -5.24 2.66
N ALA A 217 4.15 -4.83 3.08
CA ALA A 217 3.92 -4.08 4.31
C ALA A 217 4.36 -4.86 5.56
N GLU A 218 4.09 -6.17 5.62
CA GLU A 218 4.58 -7.05 6.70
C GLU A 218 6.11 -6.96 6.85
N LYS A 219 6.83 -6.74 5.74
CA LYS A 219 8.30 -6.64 5.68
C LYS A 219 8.83 -5.20 5.81
N GLY A 220 7.97 -4.23 6.10
CA GLY A 220 8.33 -2.83 6.21
C GLY A 220 8.62 -2.17 4.87
N ILE A 221 8.07 -2.69 3.77
CA ILE A 221 8.28 -2.16 2.42
C ILE A 221 6.97 -1.52 1.95
N PHE A 222 7.00 -0.21 1.67
CA PHE A 222 5.82 0.59 1.40
C PHE A 222 6.01 1.48 0.17
N SER A 223 4.91 1.82 -0.52
CA SER A 223 4.96 2.71 -1.70
C SER A 223 5.53 4.08 -1.35
N THR A 224 6.01 4.84 -2.34
CA THR A 224 6.56 6.17 -2.07
C THR A 224 5.56 7.13 -1.42
N HIS A 225 4.26 6.97 -1.68
CA HIS A 225 3.23 7.78 -1.03
C HIS A 225 3.15 7.49 0.47
N LEU A 226 3.19 6.22 0.86
CA LEU A 226 3.24 5.83 2.27
C LEU A 226 4.57 6.21 2.93
N GLN A 227 5.68 6.18 2.21
CA GLN A 227 6.97 6.68 2.71
C GLN A 227 6.93 8.19 3.00
N ARG A 228 6.24 8.97 2.15
CA ARG A 228 6.03 10.41 2.35
C ARG A 228 5.09 10.68 3.52
N LEU A 229 3.98 9.92 3.62
CA LEU A 229 3.10 9.96 4.79
C LEU A 229 3.87 9.64 6.06
N ALA A 230 4.69 8.57 6.07
CA ALA A 230 5.49 8.18 7.22
C ALA A 230 6.42 9.30 7.68
N ARG A 231 7.11 9.95 6.75
CA ARG A 231 7.93 11.13 7.04
C ARG A 231 7.09 12.24 7.68
N ALA A 232 5.94 12.56 7.09
CA ALA A 232 5.12 13.67 7.54
C ALA A 232 4.42 13.40 8.89
N LEU A 233 4.17 12.12 9.23
CA LEU A 233 3.68 11.70 10.55
C LEU A 233 4.70 12.00 11.66
N LEU A 234 6.00 11.93 11.34
CA LEU A 234 7.08 12.25 12.29
C LEU A 234 7.44 13.75 12.28
N TRP A 235 7.39 14.41 11.11
CA TRP A 235 7.73 15.81 10.93
C TRP A 235 6.53 16.59 10.37
N HIS A 236 5.68 17.05 11.29
CA HIS A 236 4.31 17.54 11.05
C HIS A 236 4.12 18.63 9.99
N ASP A 237 5.18 19.37 9.62
CA ASP A 237 5.09 20.51 8.70
C ASP A 237 4.55 20.11 7.31
N GLU A 238 4.75 18.85 6.91
CA GLU A 238 4.31 18.34 5.60
C GLU A 238 3.05 17.45 5.67
N LEU A 239 2.46 17.25 6.86
CA LEU A 239 1.39 16.26 7.06
C LEU A 239 0.11 16.53 6.28
N PRO A 240 -0.42 17.77 6.21
CA PRO A 240 -1.61 18.06 5.39
C PRO A 240 -1.39 17.77 3.89
N ALA A 241 -0.19 18.08 3.36
CA ALA A 241 0.14 17.82 1.97
C ALA A 241 0.25 16.31 1.69
N ALA A 242 0.92 15.56 2.57
CA ALA A 242 1.03 14.11 2.45
C ALA A 242 -0.32 13.39 2.54
N ILE A 243 -1.23 13.88 3.40
CA ILE A 243 -2.62 13.39 3.46
C ILE A 243 -3.35 13.68 2.15
N GLY A 244 -3.27 14.92 1.64
CA GLY A 244 -3.91 15.29 0.38
C GLY A 244 -3.51 14.38 -0.78
N GLU A 245 -2.21 14.11 -0.93
CA GLU A 245 -1.70 13.20 -1.96
C GLU A 245 -2.12 11.76 -1.78
N LEU A 246 -2.17 11.27 -0.54
CA LEU A 246 -2.68 9.92 -0.26
C LEU A 246 -4.16 9.81 -0.61
N LEU A 247 -4.95 10.87 -0.39
CA LEU A 247 -6.37 10.90 -0.74
C LEU A 247 -6.60 10.95 -2.26
N GLU A 248 -5.60 11.36 -3.05
CA GLU A 248 -5.63 11.19 -4.50
C GLU A 248 -5.41 9.72 -4.94
N THR A 249 -5.01 8.83 -4.02
CA THR A 249 -4.84 7.40 -4.31
C THR A 249 -6.15 6.62 -4.20
N GLY A 250 -6.69 6.25 -5.36
CA GLY A 250 -7.96 5.50 -5.43
C GLY A 250 -9.15 6.28 -4.87
N TYR A 251 -10.32 5.65 -4.83
CA TYR A 251 -11.54 6.34 -4.38
C TYR A 251 -11.66 6.40 -2.83
N PHE A 252 -11.31 5.30 -2.15
CA PHE A 252 -11.39 5.20 -0.67
C PHE A 252 -10.07 4.80 -0.01
N SER A 253 -9.12 4.25 -0.77
CA SER A 253 -7.92 3.59 -0.25
C SER A 253 -7.09 4.49 0.66
N GLY A 254 -6.92 5.76 0.30
CA GLY A 254 -6.24 6.73 1.16
C GLY A 254 -6.95 6.96 2.51
N ALA A 255 -8.28 7.08 2.52
CA ALA A 255 -9.04 7.30 3.76
C ALA A 255 -9.02 6.06 4.67
N ASP A 256 -9.15 4.86 4.09
CA ASP A 256 -9.06 3.59 4.80
C ASP A 256 -7.66 3.38 5.39
N THR A 257 -6.61 3.75 4.64
CA THR A 257 -5.22 3.74 5.15
C THR A 257 -5.04 4.68 6.34
N LEU A 258 -5.58 5.90 6.28
CA LEU A 258 -5.49 6.87 7.40
C LEU A 258 -6.26 6.38 8.64
N LEU A 259 -7.41 5.72 8.46
CA LEU A 259 -8.10 5.04 9.55
C LEU A 259 -7.16 4.01 10.21
N GLY A 260 -6.49 3.19 9.39
CA GLY A 260 -5.52 2.20 9.84
C GLY A 260 -4.37 2.79 10.65
N VAL A 261 -3.77 3.87 10.15
CA VAL A 261 -2.69 4.59 10.84
C VAL A 261 -3.18 5.09 12.20
N TRP A 262 -4.33 5.76 12.25
CA TRP A 262 -4.88 6.27 13.51
C TRP A 262 -5.19 5.16 14.51
N LEU A 263 -5.82 4.06 14.07
CA LEU A 263 -6.11 2.91 14.94
C LEU A 263 -4.85 2.28 15.50
N GLY A 264 -3.82 2.12 14.67
CA GLY A 264 -2.54 1.54 15.06
C GLY A 264 -1.79 2.43 16.05
N VAL A 265 -1.71 3.75 15.80
CA VAL A 265 -1.12 4.71 16.74
C VAL A 265 -1.89 4.73 18.06
N ALA A 266 -3.22 4.73 18.03
CA ALA A 266 -4.04 4.68 19.24
C ALA A 266 -3.81 3.39 20.05
N ALA A 267 -3.68 2.25 19.38
CA ALA A 267 -3.36 0.97 20.01
C ALA A 267 -1.98 0.97 20.68
N ILE A 268 -0.96 1.51 20.02
CA ILE A 268 0.41 1.61 20.57
C ILE A 268 0.42 2.53 21.81
N ASN A 269 -0.27 3.67 21.73
CA ASN A 269 -0.40 4.60 22.86
C ASN A 269 -1.11 3.98 24.07
N SER A 270 -2.08 3.09 23.86
CA SER A 270 -2.79 2.41 24.95
C SER A 270 -1.94 1.38 25.70
N GLN A 271 -0.78 1.01 25.17
CA GLN A 271 0.17 0.07 25.77
C GLN A 271 1.36 0.75 26.45
N SER A 272 1.53 2.07 26.23
CA SER A 272 2.67 2.85 26.77
C SER A 272 2.43 3.33 28.20
#